data_AF-A0A822A335-F1
#
_entry.id   AF-A0A822A335-F1
#
_cell.length_a   1.000
_cell.length_b   1.000
_cell.length_c   1.000
_cell.angle_alpha   90.00
_cell.angle_beta   90.00
_cell.angle_gamma   90.00
#
_symmetry.space_group_name_H-M   'P 1'
#
loop_
_entity.id
_entity.type
_entity.pdbx_description
1 polymer ?
#
loop_
_entity_poly.entity_id
_entity_poly.type
_entity_poly.pdbx_seq_one_letter_code
_entity_poly.pdbx_strand_id
1 'polypeptide(L)'
;PSFYDVFPDIELLAKDYAIQRCAAKAADFDAFELANFIDEKFYVLTAINKNPDDSLIRSVQSCRLDLRRWGARFEANSKRPYFEGHEREDVVEHRIKFLQHYLSRKDSYYLISEDAKPKWQIPTSGTPTILIFHDESTFRSGEVSAKRWVYNDQSPFYSKGRGRSNMLSDFLVMHPSGPFFQLSEAEYEKALEKYPDLDEEENINYIERSASASANVSSDVYFDNSTILAQFER
;
A
#
# COMPACT_ATOMS: atom_id res chain seq x y z
N PRO A 1 -28.80 27.50 23.96
CA PRO A 1 -28.61 26.08 24.31
C PRO A 1 -27.98 25.29 23.15
N SER A 2 -26.83 24.67 23.41
CA SER A 2 -26.26 23.66 22.53
C SER A 2 -27.20 22.45 22.43
N PHE A 3 -27.10 21.66 21.35
CA PHE A 3 -27.86 20.41 21.21
C PHE A 3 -27.74 19.51 22.45
N TYR A 4 -26.56 19.41 23.03
CA TYR A 4 -26.31 18.57 24.21
C TYR A 4 -26.77 19.20 25.53
N ASP A 5 -27.05 20.51 25.55
CA ASP A 5 -27.71 21.13 26.72
C ASP A 5 -29.15 20.62 26.85
N VAL A 6 -29.76 20.21 25.74
CA VAL A 6 -31.12 19.64 25.68
C VAL A 6 -31.08 18.11 25.76
N PHE A 7 -30.04 17.48 25.21
CA PHE A 7 -29.89 16.02 25.15
C PHE A 7 -28.55 15.54 25.75
N PRO A 8 -28.34 15.70 27.07
CA PRO A 8 -27.08 15.33 27.72
C PRO A 8 -26.81 13.82 27.67
N ASP A 9 -27.85 12.98 27.72
CA ASP A 9 -27.72 11.52 27.64
C ASP A 9 -27.17 11.08 26.28
N ILE A 10 -27.56 11.77 25.20
CA ILE A 10 -27.02 11.52 23.86
C ILE A 10 -25.54 11.90 23.80
N GLU A 11 -25.11 12.96 24.49
CA GLU A 11 -23.68 13.33 24.56
C GLU A 11 -22.85 12.21 25.19
N LEU A 12 -23.31 11.66 26.31
CA LEU A 12 -22.62 10.58 27.02
C LEU A 12 -22.47 9.34 26.13
N LEU A 13 -23.56 8.89 25.52
CA LEU A 13 -23.58 7.72 24.64
C LEU A 13 -22.71 7.92 23.40
N ALA A 14 -22.78 9.10 22.78
CA ALA A 14 -22.01 9.42 21.57
C ALA A 14 -20.51 9.47 21.86
N LYS A 15 -20.12 10.01 23.02
CA LYS A 15 -18.72 10.04 23.46
C LYS A 15 -18.18 8.64 23.72
N ASP A 16 -18.93 7.80 24.43
CA ASP A 16 -18.52 6.41 24.71
C ASP A 16 -18.40 5.60 23.42
N TYR A 17 -19.36 5.76 22.50
CA TYR A 17 -19.32 5.15 21.17
C TYR A 17 -18.07 5.57 20.39
N ALA A 18 -17.78 6.87 20.33
CA ALA A 18 -16.59 7.38 19.64
C ALA A 18 -15.29 6.83 20.22
N ILE A 19 -15.17 6.75 21.55
CA ILE A 19 -13.99 6.19 22.23
C ILE A 19 -13.82 4.72 21.87
N GLN A 20 -14.89 3.92 21.93
CA GLN A 20 -14.84 2.50 21.59
C GLN A 20 -14.46 2.26 20.12
N ARG A 21 -15.06 3.04 19.19
CA ARG A 21 -14.79 2.91 17.76
C ARG A 21 -13.38 3.37 17.39
N CYS A 22 -12.85 4.42 18.00
CA CYS A 22 -11.46 4.83 17.81
C CYS A 22 -10.44 3.80 18.34
N ALA A 23 -10.80 3.07 19.40
CA ALA A 23 -9.97 2.00 19.97
C ALA A 23 -10.05 0.68 19.16
N ALA A 24 -11.00 0.54 18.25
CA ALA A 24 -11.18 -0.68 17.47
C ALA A 24 -10.02 -0.90 16.47
N LYS A 25 -9.61 -2.16 16.29
CA LYS A 25 -8.54 -2.55 15.35
C LYS A 25 -8.87 -2.25 13.88
N ALA A 26 -10.15 -2.14 13.53
CA ALA A 26 -10.61 -1.87 12.16
C ALA A 26 -10.25 -0.44 11.70
N ALA A 27 -10.23 0.52 12.64
CA ALA A 27 -9.81 1.91 12.40
C ALA A 27 -10.52 2.61 11.22
N ASP A 28 -11.77 2.25 11.01
CA ASP A 28 -12.67 2.73 9.95
C ASP A 28 -13.61 3.86 10.41
N PHE A 29 -13.55 4.20 11.70
CA PHE A 29 -14.42 5.21 12.30
C PHE A 29 -14.23 6.62 11.73
N ASP A 30 -15.32 7.27 11.37
CA ASP A 30 -15.36 8.65 10.93
C ASP A 30 -16.51 9.46 11.57
N ALA A 31 -16.55 10.75 11.23
CA ALA A 31 -17.58 11.64 11.77
C ALA A 31 -18.97 11.42 11.15
N PHE A 32 -19.07 10.71 10.02
CA PHE A 32 -20.35 10.32 9.44
C PHE A 32 -20.96 9.17 10.23
N GLU A 33 -20.16 8.18 10.63
CA GLU A 33 -20.58 7.11 11.51
C GLU A 33 -21.11 7.65 12.85
N LEU A 34 -20.41 8.63 13.46
CA LEU A 34 -20.88 9.32 14.65
C LEU A 34 -22.21 10.07 14.44
N ALA A 35 -22.37 10.75 13.31
CA ALA A 35 -23.58 11.48 13.00
C ALA A 35 -24.80 10.55 12.88
N ASN A 36 -24.65 9.39 12.22
CA ASN A 36 -25.70 8.37 12.13
C ASN A 36 -26.04 7.79 13.51
N PHE A 37 -25.03 7.54 14.36
CA PHE A 37 -25.27 7.07 15.72
C PHE A 37 -26.10 8.07 16.53
N ILE A 38 -25.75 9.36 16.49
CA ILE A 38 -26.48 10.42 17.20
C ILE A 38 -27.91 10.54 16.68
N ASP A 39 -28.08 10.45 15.37
CA ASP A 39 -29.38 10.49 14.71
C ASP A 39 -30.29 9.34 15.17
N GLU A 40 -29.79 8.11 15.16
CA GLU A 40 -30.51 6.94 15.68
C GLU A 40 -30.92 7.14 17.15
N LYS A 41 -30.00 7.57 18.01
CA LYS A 41 -30.29 7.79 19.43
C LYS A 41 -31.30 8.91 19.68
N PHE A 42 -31.30 9.95 18.85
CA PHE A 42 -32.28 11.03 18.95
C PHE A 42 -33.70 10.52 18.68
N TYR A 43 -33.92 9.78 17.59
CA TYR A 43 -35.26 9.28 17.26
C TYR A 43 -35.74 8.22 18.24
N VAL A 44 -34.85 7.36 18.74
CA VAL A 44 -35.17 6.42 19.82
C VAL A 44 -35.59 7.14 21.10
N LEU A 45 -34.87 8.20 21.50
CA LEU A 45 -35.15 8.92 22.74
C LEU A 45 -36.43 9.77 22.66
N THR A 46 -36.70 10.37 21.50
CA THR A 46 -37.85 11.26 21.30
C THR A 46 -39.13 10.54 20.86
N ALA A 47 -39.03 9.26 20.48
CA ALA A 47 -40.12 8.48 19.88
C ALA A 47 -40.75 9.14 18.64
N ILE A 48 -40.01 10.02 17.97
CA ILE A 48 -40.42 10.63 16.70
C ILE A 48 -40.08 9.66 15.56
N ASN A 49 -40.96 9.57 14.57
CA ASN A 49 -40.67 8.80 13.35
C ASN A 49 -39.81 9.63 12.40
N LYS A 50 -38.65 9.09 12.02
CA LYS A 50 -37.79 9.69 11.00
C LYS A 50 -38.38 9.51 9.61
N ASN A 51 -38.46 10.59 8.82
CA ASN A 51 -38.75 10.49 7.39
C ASN A 51 -37.45 10.12 6.64
N PRO A 52 -37.47 9.20 5.66
CA PRO A 52 -36.30 8.89 4.83
C PRO A 52 -35.59 10.10 4.21
N ASP A 53 -36.31 11.18 3.93
CA ASP A 53 -35.76 12.40 3.34
C ASP A 53 -35.16 13.38 4.37
N ASP A 54 -35.29 13.08 5.67
CA ASP A 54 -34.77 13.95 6.72
C ASP A 54 -33.23 13.91 6.77
N SER A 55 -32.62 15.09 6.80
CA SER A 55 -31.19 15.24 7.06
C SER A 55 -30.83 14.79 8.48
N LEU A 56 -29.57 14.41 8.67
CA LEU A 56 -29.05 14.04 9.99
C LEU A 56 -29.30 15.15 11.03
N ILE A 57 -29.82 14.77 12.19
CA ILE A 57 -30.08 15.68 13.32
C ILE A 57 -28.83 16.48 13.72
N ARG A 58 -27.66 15.86 13.58
CA ARG A 58 -26.37 16.49 13.78
C ARG A 58 -25.51 16.31 12.56
N SER A 59 -25.07 17.42 11.95
CA SER A 59 -24.25 17.36 10.74
C SER A 59 -22.90 16.70 11.00
N VAL A 60 -22.32 16.11 9.96
CA VAL A 60 -20.95 15.55 9.99
C VAL A 60 -19.93 16.61 10.43
N GLN A 61 -20.12 17.87 10.03
CA GLN A 61 -19.23 18.96 10.42
C GLN A 61 -19.30 19.24 11.92
N SER A 62 -20.51 19.27 12.50
CA SER A 62 -20.68 19.41 13.95
C SER A 62 -20.05 18.25 14.70
N CYS A 63 -20.25 17.02 14.22
CA CYS A 63 -19.64 15.81 14.83
C CYS A 63 -18.11 15.87 14.86
N ARG A 64 -17.46 16.46 13.83
CA ARG A 64 -15.99 16.69 13.87
C ARG A 64 -15.58 17.66 14.96
N LEU A 65 -16.39 18.70 15.22
CA LEU A 65 -16.14 19.65 16.30
C LEU A 65 -16.34 18.98 17.67
N ASP A 66 -17.34 18.12 17.81
CA ASP A 66 -17.59 17.38 19.05
C ASP A 66 -16.47 16.42 19.37
N LEU A 67 -15.99 15.66 18.39
CA LEU A 67 -14.84 14.78 18.55
C LEU A 67 -13.64 15.56 19.10
N ARG A 68 -13.34 16.73 18.55
CA ARG A 68 -12.27 17.61 19.05
C ARG A 68 -12.56 18.10 20.48
N ARG A 69 -13.79 18.52 20.76
CA ARG A 69 -14.22 18.97 22.10
C ARG A 69 -14.08 17.87 23.14
N TRP A 70 -14.34 16.62 22.76
CA TRP A 70 -14.19 15.45 23.61
C TRP A 70 -12.74 14.96 23.75
N GLY A 71 -11.78 15.62 23.09
CA GLY A 71 -10.35 15.33 23.20
C GLY A 71 -9.78 14.45 22.09
N ALA A 72 -10.56 14.12 21.05
CA ALA A 72 -10.07 13.37 19.90
C ALA A 72 -9.21 14.24 18.97
N ARG A 73 -8.19 13.64 18.37
CA ARG A 73 -7.35 14.28 17.35
C ARG A 73 -7.46 13.53 16.04
N PHE A 74 -7.39 14.25 14.91
CA PHE A 74 -7.40 13.66 13.59
C PHE A 74 -5.96 13.58 13.06
N GLU A 75 -5.33 12.42 13.24
CA GLU A 75 -3.88 12.25 13.05
C GLU A 75 -3.56 11.26 11.93
N ALA A 76 -2.36 11.41 11.36
CA ALA A 76 -1.84 10.50 10.33
C ALA A 76 -1.54 9.12 10.93
N ASN A 77 -1.81 8.08 10.14
CA ASN A 77 -1.54 6.70 10.52
C ASN A 77 -0.06 6.33 10.34
N SER A 78 0.84 6.95 11.11
CA SER A 78 2.29 6.84 10.95
C SER A 78 2.95 5.73 11.77
N LYS A 79 2.28 5.23 12.82
CA LYS A 79 2.83 4.16 13.68
C LYS A 79 2.69 2.81 13.01
N ARG A 80 3.66 2.44 12.17
CA ARG A 80 3.77 1.09 11.61
C ARG A 80 4.62 0.21 12.55
N PRO A 81 4.26 -1.06 12.78
CA PRO A 81 5.00 -1.99 13.65
C PRO A 81 6.26 -2.57 12.99
N TYR A 82 6.74 -2.01 11.88
CA TYR A 82 7.95 -2.52 11.23
C TYR A 82 9.14 -2.12 12.08
N PHE A 83 9.80 -3.13 12.67
CA PHE A 83 11.13 -2.96 13.22
C PHE A 83 12.03 -2.48 12.09
N GLU A 84 12.67 -1.34 12.29
CA GLU A 84 13.61 -0.75 11.33
C GLU A 84 14.88 -1.61 11.30
N GLY A 85 14.83 -2.71 10.55
CA GLY A 85 15.97 -3.60 10.34
C GLY A 85 17.03 -3.02 9.40
N HIS A 86 16.74 -1.86 8.79
CA HIS A 86 17.61 -1.18 7.83
C HIS A 86 18.95 -0.80 8.47
N GLU A 87 18.95 -0.43 9.74
CA GLU A 87 20.14 0.09 10.44
C GLU A 87 20.85 -0.96 11.30
N ARG A 88 20.53 -2.26 11.11
CA ARG A 88 21.33 -3.34 11.69
C ARG A 88 22.73 -3.34 11.09
N GLU A 89 23.73 -3.66 11.90
CA GLU A 89 25.16 -3.58 11.52
C GLU A 89 25.48 -4.39 10.25
N ASP A 90 24.94 -5.61 10.15
CA ASP A 90 25.09 -6.49 8.97
C ASP A 90 24.46 -5.90 7.70
N VAL A 91 23.29 -5.29 7.83
CA VAL A 91 22.57 -4.64 6.72
C VAL A 91 23.32 -3.39 6.25
N VAL A 92 23.83 -2.60 7.18
CA VAL A 92 24.64 -1.41 6.88
C VAL A 92 25.95 -1.81 6.20
N GLU A 93 26.63 -2.83 6.70
CA GLU A 93 27.86 -3.35 6.10
C GLU A 93 27.61 -3.82 4.65
N HIS A 94 26.53 -4.58 4.41
CA HIS A 94 26.16 -5.03 3.07
C HIS A 94 25.81 -3.85 2.15
N ARG A 95 25.09 -2.84 2.65
CA ARG A 95 24.75 -1.61 1.91
C ARG A 95 26.01 -0.87 1.48
N ILE A 96 26.98 -0.72 2.37
CA ILE A 96 28.26 -0.06 2.06
C ILE A 96 29.03 -0.85 1.00
N LYS A 97 29.13 -2.19 1.13
CA LYS A 97 29.78 -3.05 0.13
C LYS A 97 29.13 -2.92 -1.25
N PHE A 98 27.80 -2.92 -1.30
CA PHE A 98 27.05 -2.73 -2.54
C PHE A 98 27.31 -1.35 -3.16
N LEU A 99 27.26 -0.27 -2.37
CA LEU A 99 27.54 1.08 -2.86
C LEU A 99 28.97 1.21 -3.39
N GLN A 100 29.96 0.63 -2.71
CA GLN A 100 31.34 0.60 -3.19
C GLN A 100 31.46 -0.16 -4.52
N HIS A 101 30.82 -1.33 -4.63
CA HIS A 101 30.77 -2.12 -5.86
C HIS A 101 30.12 -1.35 -7.02
N TYR A 102 29.02 -0.63 -6.76
CA TYR A 102 28.32 0.18 -7.75
C TYR A 102 29.18 1.37 -8.20
N LEU A 103 29.71 2.15 -7.25
CA LEU A 103 30.51 3.33 -7.54
C LEU A 103 31.84 2.99 -8.25
N SER A 104 32.46 1.84 -7.95
CA SER A 104 33.67 1.40 -8.65
C SER A 104 33.42 1.08 -10.14
N ARG A 105 32.16 0.93 -10.55
CA ARG A 105 31.70 0.65 -11.91
C ARG A 105 30.89 1.78 -12.52
N LYS A 106 30.91 2.97 -11.92
CA LYS A 106 30.08 4.11 -12.38
C LYS A 106 30.27 4.42 -13.88
N ASP A 107 31.48 4.21 -14.41
CA ASP A 107 31.83 4.48 -15.80
C ASP A 107 31.44 3.31 -16.74
N SER A 108 31.03 2.16 -16.19
CA SER A 108 30.45 1.03 -16.93
C SER A 108 28.96 1.18 -17.21
N TYR A 109 28.26 2.08 -16.53
CA TYR A 109 26.82 2.29 -16.70
C TYR A 109 26.52 3.42 -17.68
N TYR A 110 25.32 3.39 -18.26
CA TYR A 110 24.79 4.50 -19.05
C TYR A 110 24.25 5.60 -18.14
N LEU A 111 24.39 6.86 -18.56
CA LEU A 111 23.77 7.99 -17.90
C LEU A 111 22.37 8.22 -18.45
N ILE A 112 21.43 8.49 -17.54
CA ILE A 112 20.07 8.86 -17.87
C ILE A 112 19.85 10.28 -17.37
N SER A 113 19.39 11.14 -18.26
CA SER A 113 18.89 12.47 -17.90
C SER A 113 17.45 12.57 -18.36
N GLU A 114 16.61 13.31 -17.62
CA GLU A 114 15.15 13.39 -17.81
C GLU A 114 14.71 13.62 -19.25
N ASP A 115 15.52 14.32 -20.07
CA ASP A 115 15.17 14.68 -21.46
C ASP A 115 16.10 14.10 -22.53
N ALA A 116 17.02 13.19 -22.21
CA ALA A 116 17.97 12.65 -23.19
C ALA A 116 17.93 11.13 -23.29
N LYS A 117 18.14 10.64 -24.51
CA LYS A 117 18.42 9.22 -24.76
C LYS A 117 19.60 8.80 -23.87
N PRO A 118 19.52 7.62 -23.22
CA PRO A 118 20.62 7.08 -22.45
C PRO A 118 21.95 7.09 -23.23
N LYS A 119 23.00 7.59 -22.59
CA LYS A 119 24.34 7.70 -23.19
C LYS A 119 25.34 6.90 -22.39
N TRP A 120 26.10 6.06 -23.08
CA TRP A 120 27.28 5.41 -22.50
C TRP A 120 28.32 6.47 -22.13
N GLN A 121 28.98 6.27 -21.00
CA GLN A 121 30.20 7.01 -20.71
C GLN A 121 31.32 6.44 -21.59
N ILE A 122 31.92 7.29 -22.42
CA ILE A 122 32.99 6.93 -23.35
C ILE A 122 34.24 7.75 -22.97
N PRO A 123 35.41 7.11 -22.77
CA PRO A 123 35.63 5.67 -22.82
C PRO A 123 35.03 4.97 -21.59
N THR A 124 34.37 3.84 -21.80
CA THR A 124 33.89 2.98 -20.71
C THR A 124 35.12 2.34 -20.06
N SER A 125 35.28 2.46 -18.75
CA SER A 125 36.47 1.91 -18.04
C SER A 125 36.45 0.37 -17.94
N GLY A 126 35.39 -0.28 -18.43
CA GLY A 126 35.19 -1.73 -18.38
C GLY A 126 34.08 -2.18 -19.31
N THR A 127 33.46 -3.33 -19.02
CA THR A 127 32.35 -3.87 -19.80
C THR A 127 31.10 -2.99 -19.66
N PRO A 128 30.50 -2.49 -20.76
CA PRO A 128 29.23 -1.80 -20.72
C PRO A 128 28.17 -2.65 -20.01
N THR A 129 27.53 -2.07 -18.99
CA THR A 129 26.60 -2.78 -18.10
C THR A 129 25.25 -2.08 -18.08
N ILE A 130 24.17 -2.84 -18.24
CA ILE A 130 22.79 -2.35 -18.18
C ILE A 130 22.27 -2.52 -16.75
N LEU A 131 21.73 -1.45 -16.18
CA LEU A 131 21.04 -1.51 -14.89
C LEU A 131 19.60 -1.98 -15.09
N ILE A 132 19.27 -3.07 -14.40
CA ILE A 132 17.94 -3.66 -14.29
C ILE A 132 17.54 -3.52 -12.82
N PHE A 133 16.41 -2.88 -12.56
CA PHE A 133 15.81 -2.81 -11.23
C PHE A 133 14.63 -3.77 -11.16
N HIS A 134 14.42 -4.38 -10.01
CA HIS A 134 13.30 -5.27 -9.71
C HIS A 134 12.72 -4.84 -8.37
N ASP A 135 11.39 -4.85 -8.26
CA ASP A 135 10.72 -4.63 -6.99
C ASP A 135 9.41 -5.41 -6.91
N GLU A 136 9.00 -5.70 -5.68
CA GLU A 136 7.76 -6.39 -5.37
C GLU A 136 6.84 -5.47 -4.57
N SER A 137 5.61 -5.31 -5.06
CA SER A 137 4.61 -4.46 -4.43
C SER A 137 3.35 -5.24 -4.11
N THR A 138 2.89 -5.13 -2.87
CA THR A 138 1.60 -5.70 -2.46
C THR A 138 0.55 -4.60 -2.37
N PHE A 139 -0.43 -4.64 -3.26
CA PHE A 139 -1.60 -3.76 -3.25
C PHE A 139 -2.71 -4.41 -2.42
N ARG A 140 -3.30 -3.68 -1.48
CA ARG A 140 -4.43 -4.18 -0.68
C ARG A 140 -5.71 -3.41 -1.00
N SER A 141 -6.82 -4.11 -1.15
CA SER A 141 -8.12 -3.45 -1.18
C SER A 141 -8.47 -2.89 0.20
N GLY A 142 -9.20 -1.77 0.24
CA GLY A 142 -9.63 -1.17 1.51
C GLY A 142 -8.47 -0.71 2.41
N GLU A 143 -7.39 -0.17 1.82
CA GLU A 143 -6.38 0.52 2.60
C GLU A 143 -7.06 1.52 3.54
N VAL A 144 -6.71 1.40 4.82
CA VAL A 144 -7.29 2.21 5.88
C VAL A 144 -6.92 3.67 5.60
N SER A 145 -7.90 4.57 5.75
CA SER A 145 -7.70 6.01 5.60
C SER A 145 -6.36 6.46 6.22
N ALA A 146 -5.58 7.22 5.46
CA ALA A 146 -4.27 7.72 5.90
C ALA A 146 -4.35 8.57 7.18
N LYS A 147 -5.55 9.00 7.58
CA LYS A 147 -5.83 9.73 8.81
C LYS A 147 -7.04 9.16 9.54
N ARG A 148 -7.04 9.23 10.87
CA ARG A 148 -8.15 8.77 11.71
C ARG A 148 -8.30 9.59 12.98
N TRP A 149 -9.44 9.43 13.65
CA TRP A 149 -9.66 9.96 14.99
C TRP A 149 -8.97 9.06 16.05
N VAL A 150 -8.25 9.67 16.98
CA VAL A 150 -7.56 9.00 18.09
C VAL A 150 -7.84 9.69 19.42
N TYR A 151 -7.91 8.90 20.50
CA TYR A 151 -8.05 9.36 21.88
C TYR A 151 -6.81 8.94 22.70
N ASN A 152 -6.39 9.80 23.65
CA ASN A 152 -5.40 9.51 24.70
C ASN A 152 -4.03 8.98 24.23
N ASP A 153 -3.57 9.37 23.02
CA ASP A 153 -2.32 8.92 22.39
C ASP A 153 -2.17 7.39 22.24
N GLN A 154 -3.23 6.63 22.57
CA GLN A 154 -3.28 5.19 22.41
C GLN A 154 -3.59 4.88 20.96
N SER A 155 -2.55 4.46 20.24
CA SER A 155 -2.66 3.98 18.88
C SER A 155 -2.58 2.45 18.92
N PRO A 156 -3.71 1.73 19.05
CA PRO A 156 -3.67 0.27 19.04
C PRO A 156 -3.02 -0.22 17.75
N PHE A 157 -2.16 -1.24 17.87
CA PHE A 157 -1.59 -1.92 16.71
C PHE A 157 -2.69 -2.55 15.87
N TYR A 158 -2.65 -2.31 14.57
CA TYR A 158 -3.70 -2.78 13.67
C TYR A 158 -3.42 -4.19 13.19
N SER A 159 -4.50 -4.90 12.86
CA SER A 159 -4.41 -6.02 11.94
C SER A 159 -3.92 -5.50 10.58
N LYS A 160 -3.02 -6.25 9.93
CA LYS A 160 -2.79 -6.10 8.48
C LYS A 160 -4.17 -6.03 7.79
N GLY A 161 -4.38 -5.02 6.94
CA GLY A 161 -5.71 -4.61 6.46
C GLY A 161 -6.63 -5.76 6.06
N ARG A 162 -7.95 -5.60 6.28
CA ARG A 162 -8.99 -6.62 6.03
C ARG A 162 -9.33 -6.84 4.53
N GLY A 163 -8.43 -6.45 3.64
CA GLY A 163 -8.65 -6.51 2.20
C GLY A 163 -7.96 -7.68 1.53
N ARG A 164 -8.43 -8.00 0.33
CA ARG A 164 -7.69 -8.86 -0.59
C ARG A 164 -6.39 -8.15 -0.96
N SER A 165 -5.28 -8.86 -0.87
CA SER A 165 -3.99 -8.39 -1.38
C SER A 165 -3.74 -8.98 -2.76
N ASN A 166 -3.20 -8.16 -3.65
CA ASN A 166 -2.58 -8.61 -4.89
C ASN A 166 -1.10 -8.25 -4.82
N MET A 167 -0.23 -9.25 -4.99
CA MET A 167 1.22 -9.06 -5.05
C MET A 167 1.63 -9.03 -6.51
N LEU A 168 2.33 -7.96 -6.88
CA LEU A 168 2.89 -7.73 -8.21
C LEU A 168 4.42 -7.71 -8.10
N SER A 169 5.07 -8.36 -9.06
CA SER A 169 6.51 -8.31 -9.28
C SER A 169 6.79 -7.81 -10.69
N ASP A 170 7.69 -6.85 -10.82
CA ASP A 170 8.04 -6.30 -12.13
C ASP A 170 9.50 -5.80 -12.20
N PHE A 171 10.00 -5.67 -13.42
CA PHE A 171 11.34 -5.14 -13.69
C PHE A 171 11.28 -3.81 -14.42
N LEU A 172 12.19 -2.91 -14.05
CA LEU A 172 12.36 -1.59 -14.63
C LEU A 172 13.74 -1.48 -15.26
N VAL A 173 13.75 -1.20 -16.56
CA VAL A 173 14.95 -0.86 -17.32
C VAL A 173 14.70 0.42 -18.08
N MET A 174 15.61 1.36 -17.91
CA MET A 174 15.54 2.66 -18.55
C MET A 174 16.61 2.75 -19.66
N HIS A 175 16.58 1.81 -20.61
CA HIS A 175 17.53 1.75 -21.73
C HIS A 175 16.81 1.73 -23.09
N PRO A 176 17.28 2.45 -24.13
CA PRO A 176 16.50 2.72 -25.34
C PRO A 176 16.61 1.60 -26.38
N SER A 177 17.48 0.61 -26.18
CA SER A 177 17.78 -0.43 -27.17
C SER A 177 16.80 -1.61 -27.21
N GLY A 178 15.62 -1.50 -26.60
CA GLY A 178 14.53 -2.44 -26.82
C GLY A 178 13.68 -2.69 -25.57
N PRO A 179 12.57 -3.43 -25.71
CA PRO A 179 11.87 -3.99 -24.57
C PRO A 179 12.72 -5.14 -24.02
N PHE A 180 13.61 -4.84 -23.07
CA PHE A 180 14.49 -5.84 -22.43
C PHE A 180 13.72 -7.02 -21.82
N PHE A 181 12.43 -6.80 -21.55
CA PHE A 181 11.55 -7.70 -20.85
C PHE A 181 10.36 -8.13 -21.70
N GLN A 182 10.47 -8.09 -23.03
CA GLN A 182 9.49 -8.69 -23.90
C GLN A 182 10.15 -9.70 -24.84
N LEU A 183 9.72 -10.95 -24.76
CA LEU A 183 10.15 -12.01 -25.65
C LEU A 183 9.39 -11.92 -26.98
N SER A 184 10.08 -12.21 -28.08
CA SER A 184 9.41 -12.54 -29.33
C SER A 184 8.66 -13.88 -29.19
N GLU A 185 7.73 -14.16 -30.10
CA GLU A 185 6.97 -15.42 -30.11
C GLU A 185 7.90 -16.65 -30.13
N ALA A 186 8.93 -16.64 -30.98
CA ALA A 186 9.91 -17.72 -31.07
C ALA A 186 10.81 -17.84 -29.83
N GLU A 187 11.10 -16.74 -29.13
CA GLU A 187 11.84 -16.79 -27.85
C GLU A 187 10.94 -17.32 -26.73
N TYR A 188 9.65 -16.98 -26.76
CA TYR A 188 8.68 -17.46 -25.79
C TYR A 188 8.39 -18.95 -25.91
N GLU A 189 8.25 -19.46 -27.13
CA GLU A 189 8.12 -20.90 -27.39
C GLU A 189 9.30 -21.70 -26.79
N LYS A 190 10.54 -21.18 -26.95
CA LYS A 190 11.73 -21.80 -26.32
C LYS A 190 11.73 -21.70 -24.80
N ALA A 191 11.23 -20.58 -24.26
CA ALA A 191 11.09 -20.41 -22.83
C ALA A 191 10.09 -21.42 -22.25
N LEU A 192 8.97 -21.68 -22.95
CA LEU A 192 7.97 -22.70 -22.58
C LEU A 192 8.54 -24.12 -22.64
N GLU A 193 9.40 -24.44 -23.62
CA GLU A 193 10.09 -25.74 -23.66
C GLU A 193 10.99 -25.96 -22.43
N LYS A 194 11.65 -24.90 -21.95
CA LYS A 194 12.56 -24.95 -20.79
C LYS A 194 11.80 -24.86 -19.46
N TYR A 195 10.71 -24.10 -19.43
CA TYR A 195 9.89 -23.82 -18.25
C TYR A 195 8.39 -23.96 -18.60
N PRO A 196 7.86 -25.20 -18.59
CA PRO A 196 6.46 -25.46 -18.91
C PRO A 196 5.47 -24.71 -18.00
N ASP A 197 5.87 -24.49 -16.75
CA ASP A 197 5.08 -23.80 -15.72
C ASP A 197 4.71 -22.35 -16.08
N LEU A 198 5.35 -21.76 -17.11
CA LEU A 198 4.96 -20.43 -17.62
C LEU A 198 3.58 -20.42 -18.30
N ASP A 199 3.12 -21.57 -18.79
CA ASP A 199 1.77 -21.77 -19.36
C ASP A 199 0.73 -22.12 -18.28
N GLU A 200 1.17 -22.40 -17.05
CA GLU A 200 0.30 -22.83 -15.96
C GLU A 200 -0.24 -21.63 -15.18
N GLU A 201 -1.43 -21.15 -15.55
CA GLU A 201 -2.13 -20.05 -14.85
C GLU A 201 -2.76 -20.44 -13.49
N GLU A 202 -2.43 -21.61 -12.91
CA GLU A 202 -3.15 -22.08 -11.71
C GLU A 202 -2.98 -21.14 -10.52
N ASN A 203 -1.77 -20.59 -10.31
CA ASN A 203 -1.43 -19.85 -9.10
C ASN A 203 -0.79 -18.49 -9.38
N ILE A 204 -0.09 -18.34 -10.50
CA ILE A 204 0.60 -17.09 -10.89
C ILE A 204 0.05 -16.68 -12.25
N ASN A 205 -0.34 -15.41 -12.38
CA ASN A 205 -0.63 -14.81 -13.68
C ASN A 205 0.65 -14.17 -14.20
N TYR A 206 1.28 -14.83 -15.16
CA TYR A 206 2.33 -14.21 -15.96
C TYR A 206 1.69 -13.35 -17.05
N ILE A 207 2.19 -12.14 -17.24
CA ILE A 207 1.83 -11.37 -18.43
C ILE A 207 2.59 -11.98 -19.60
N GLU A 208 1.84 -12.46 -20.60
CA GLU A 208 2.36 -13.16 -21.78
C GLU A 208 3.60 -12.46 -22.37
N ARG A 209 4.65 -13.25 -22.62
CA ARG A 209 5.93 -12.78 -23.19
C ARG A 209 6.63 -11.70 -22.39
N SER A 210 6.25 -11.44 -21.14
CA SER A 210 6.89 -10.45 -20.29
C SER A 210 7.41 -11.08 -19.00
N ALA A 211 8.13 -10.27 -18.21
CA ALA A 211 8.62 -10.67 -16.91
C ALA A 211 7.82 -10.09 -15.73
N SER A 212 6.61 -9.61 -16.04
CA SER A 212 5.68 -9.15 -15.02
C SER A 212 4.82 -10.32 -14.60
N ALA A 213 4.73 -10.54 -13.29
CA ALA A 213 3.95 -11.62 -12.71
C ALA A 213 3.12 -11.10 -11.54
N SER A 214 1.94 -11.68 -11.36
CA SER A 214 1.10 -11.42 -10.19
C SER A 214 0.58 -12.72 -9.60
N ALA A 215 0.51 -12.79 -8.27
CA ALA A 215 -0.13 -13.93 -7.62
C ALA A 215 -1.66 -13.86 -7.86
N ASN A 216 -2.28 -15.00 -8.16
CA ASN A 216 -3.73 -15.10 -8.20
C ASN A 216 -4.35 -14.70 -6.85
N VAL A 217 -5.49 -14.02 -6.91
CA VAL A 217 -6.19 -13.64 -5.68
C VAL A 217 -6.66 -14.92 -5.00
N SER A 218 -6.30 -15.11 -3.72
CA SER A 218 -6.58 -16.27 -2.86
C SER A 218 -5.71 -17.52 -3.05
N SER A 219 -4.71 -17.49 -3.93
CA SER A 219 -3.66 -18.51 -3.95
C SER A 219 -2.54 -18.16 -2.95
N ASP A 220 -2.01 -19.17 -2.26
CA ASP A 220 -0.85 -19.03 -1.35
C ASP A 220 0.40 -19.41 -2.15
N VAL A 221 0.99 -18.42 -2.80
CA VAL A 221 2.06 -18.63 -3.77
C VAL A 221 3.26 -17.79 -3.42
N TYR A 222 4.42 -18.37 -3.67
CA TYR A 222 5.71 -17.73 -3.59
C TYR A 222 6.35 -17.87 -4.96
N PHE A 223 6.75 -16.76 -5.55
CA PHE A 223 7.66 -16.77 -6.69
C PHE A 223 9.04 -16.35 -6.19
N ASP A 224 10.07 -17.03 -6.65
CA ASP A 224 11.45 -16.65 -6.36
C ASP A 224 12.05 -15.89 -7.55
N ASN A 225 13.02 -15.02 -7.24
CA ASN A 225 13.73 -14.26 -8.26
C ASN A 225 14.39 -15.18 -9.29
N SER A 226 14.74 -16.41 -8.94
CA SER A 226 15.33 -17.38 -9.87
C SER A 226 14.37 -17.79 -10.98
N THR A 227 13.11 -18.09 -10.65
CA THR A 227 12.07 -18.49 -11.60
C THR A 227 11.73 -17.35 -12.55
N ILE A 228 11.63 -16.15 -11.99
CA ILE A 228 11.39 -14.94 -12.78
C ILE A 228 12.62 -14.61 -13.65
N LEU A 229 13.84 -14.74 -13.11
CA LEU A 229 15.06 -14.46 -13.86
C LEU A 229 15.32 -15.48 -14.97
N ALA A 230 14.88 -16.73 -14.76
CA ALA A 230 14.99 -17.82 -15.71
C ALA A 230 14.30 -17.51 -17.06
N GLN A 231 13.24 -16.69 -17.04
CA GLN A 231 12.53 -16.21 -18.23
C GLN A 231 13.37 -15.30 -19.13
N PHE A 232 14.50 -14.77 -18.63
CA PHE A 232 15.39 -13.88 -19.39
C PHE A 232 16.63 -14.55 -19.96
N GLU A 233 16.88 -15.84 -19.65
CA GLU A 233 18.00 -16.57 -20.26
C GLU A 233 17.64 -16.92 -21.71
N ARG A 234 18.01 -16.01 -22.64
CA ARG A 234 18.01 -16.24 -24.09
C ARG A 234 18.98 -17.34 -24.50
#